data_AF-A0A969X4F2-F1
#
_entry.id   AF-A0A969X4F2-F1
#
_cell.length_a   1.000
_cell.length_b   1.000
_cell.length_c   1.000
_cell.angle_alpha   90.00
_cell.angle_beta   90.00
_cell.angle_gamma   90.00
#
_symmetry.space_group_name_H-M   'P 1'
#
loop_
_entity.id
_entity.type
_entity.pdbx_description
1 polymer ?
#
loop_
_entity_poly.entity_id
_entity_poly.type
_entity_poly.pdbx_seq_one_letter_code
_entity_poly.pdbx_strand_id
1 'polypeptide(L)'
;MLQTKPDFSWERLFSGKLTEAYESYLSDQFPLRETWIAIKSASELILQKKDDNGVFLGKDGYLLQKPEKLDRALLERNMEALNCFCERIHPVPVYFLLAPNAVHILVDRLPPFAAAATDTADIRPLVAGRFSTTRITLIDVYQTLTAHKEEYIYYRTDHHWTTKGAYYAYQKAAEQMGFEALDLNDLKLRK
;
A
#
# COMPACT_ATOMS: atom_id res chain seq x y z
N MET A 1 10.50 -39.31 -8.91
CA MET A 1 9.85 -40.45 -8.24
C MET A 1 9.20 -39.91 -6.99
N LEU A 2 7.87 -40.03 -6.85
CA LEU A 2 7.14 -39.58 -5.66
C LEU A 2 7.62 -40.38 -4.44
N GLN A 3 7.97 -39.70 -3.35
CA GLN A 3 8.37 -40.38 -2.11
C GLN A 3 7.18 -41.14 -1.50
N THR A 4 7.43 -42.38 -1.10
CA THR A 4 6.44 -43.27 -0.49
C THR A 4 6.41 -43.09 1.03
N LYS A 5 5.25 -43.38 1.64
CA LYS A 5 5.03 -43.29 3.09
C LYS A 5 6.12 -44.10 3.83
N PRO A 6 6.89 -43.51 4.74
CA PRO A 6 7.98 -44.22 5.41
C PRO A 6 7.45 -45.27 6.39
N ASP A 7 8.06 -46.46 6.37
CA ASP A 7 7.75 -47.53 7.31
C ASP A 7 8.22 -47.18 8.72
N PHE A 8 7.30 -47.35 9.68
CA PHE A 8 7.51 -47.00 11.08
C PHE A 8 8.45 -48.00 11.75
N SER A 9 9.57 -47.52 12.30
CA SER A 9 10.52 -48.29 13.10
C SER A 9 10.98 -47.48 14.31
N TRP A 10 10.96 -48.11 15.48
CA TRP A 10 11.36 -47.50 16.76
C TRP A 10 12.83 -47.04 16.77
N GLU A 11 13.72 -47.69 16.01
CA GLU A 11 15.13 -47.30 15.86
C GLU A 11 15.29 -46.02 15.03
N ARG A 12 14.37 -45.77 14.09
CA ARG A 12 14.37 -44.57 13.25
C ARG A 12 13.80 -43.35 13.96
N LEU A 13 12.90 -43.56 14.92
CA LEU A 13 12.28 -42.52 15.74
C LEU A 13 13.31 -41.81 16.64
N PHE A 14 14.20 -42.58 17.29
CA PHE A 14 15.23 -42.05 18.20
C PHE A 14 16.50 -41.55 17.49
N SER A 15 16.68 -41.82 16.20
CA SER A 15 17.84 -41.40 15.42
C SER A 15 17.63 -40.13 14.59
N GLY A 16 16.47 -39.46 14.70
CA GLY A 16 16.14 -38.22 13.96
C GLY A 16 15.85 -38.41 12.47
N LYS A 17 16.28 -39.54 11.89
CA LYS A 17 16.10 -39.89 10.47
C LYS A 17 14.65 -40.15 10.05
N LEU A 18 13.76 -40.41 11.02
CA LEU A 18 12.33 -40.52 10.73
C LEU A 18 11.68 -39.14 10.58
N THR A 19 12.15 -38.13 11.32
CA THR A 19 11.65 -36.75 11.25
C THR A 19 12.02 -36.10 9.91
N GLU A 20 13.27 -36.20 9.47
CA GLU A 20 13.71 -35.68 8.16
C GLU A 20 12.99 -36.34 6.98
N ALA A 21 12.76 -37.66 7.04
CA ALA A 21 12.04 -38.38 6.01
C ALA A 21 10.54 -38.02 5.98
N TYR A 22 9.96 -37.73 7.15
CA TYR A 22 8.57 -37.29 7.26
C TYR A 22 8.40 -35.83 6.82
N GLU A 23 9.34 -34.94 7.14
CA GLU A 23 9.38 -33.56 6.65
C GLU A 23 9.57 -33.52 5.14
N SER A 24 10.46 -34.35 4.58
CA SER A 24 10.64 -34.47 3.13
C SER A 24 9.38 -34.99 2.44
N TYR A 25 8.74 -36.04 2.98
CA TYR A 25 7.46 -36.57 2.46
C TYR A 25 6.32 -35.55 2.53
N LEU A 26 6.20 -34.80 3.63
CA LEU A 26 5.18 -33.75 3.78
C LEU A 26 5.47 -32.53 2.89
N SER A 27 6.73 -32.17 2.70
CA SER A 27 7.16 -31.10 1.80
C SER A 27 6.89 -31.44 0.33
N ASP A 28 7.02 -32.71 -0.05
CA ASP A 28 6.83 -33.19 -1.43
C ASP A 28 5.32 -33.36 -1.78
N GLN A 29 4.48 -33.72 -0.80
CA GLN A 29 3.04 -33.87 -0.97
C GLN A 29 2.26 -32.54 -0.78
N PHE A 30 2.84 -31.56 -0.08
CA PHE A 30 2.25 -30.24 0.11
C PHE A 30 3.30 -29.12 -0.02
N PRO A 31 3.81 -28.83 -1.23
CA PRO A 31 4.80 -27.77 -1.47
C PRO A 31 4.33 -26.36 -1.07
N LEU A 32 3.03 -26.18 -0.79
CA LEU A 32 2.42 -24.92 -0.34
C LEU A 32 2.09 -24.91 1.16
N ARG A 33 2.51 -25.92 1.94
CA ARG A 33 2.18 -26.01 3.37
C ARG A 33 2.79 -24.85 4.16
N GLU A 34 4.05 -24.52 3.92
CA GLU A 34 4.69 -23.36 4.58
C GLU A 34 3.97 -22.06 4.23
N THR A 35 3.56 -21.90 2.98
CA THR A 35 2.74 -20.77 2.53
C THR A 35 1.37 -20.77 3.20
N TRP A 36 0.71 -21.92 3.34
CA TRP A 36 -0.57 -22.06 4.01
C TRP A 36 -0.47 -21.82 5.52
N ILE A 37 0.60 -22.28 6.17
CA ILE A 37 0.90 -22.02 7.58
C ILE A 37 1.17 -20.53 7.77
N ALA A 38 1.95 -19.89 6.89
CA ALA A 38 2.17 -18.45 6.92
C ALA A 38 0.86 -17.68 6.71
N ILE A 39 0.02 -18.08 5.75
CA ILE A 39 -1.31 -17.51 5.52
C ILE A 39 -2.23 -17.73 6.73
N LYS A 40 -2.19 -18.90 7.36
CA LYS A 40 -2.99 -19.24 8.54
C LYS A 40 -2.52 -18.45 9.76
N SER A 41 -1.23 -18.37 10.03
CA SER A 41 -0.66 -17.59 11.14
C SER A 41 -0.87 -16.09 10.92
N ALA A 42 -0.76 -15.61 9.69
CA ALA A 42 -1.18 -14.27 9.31
C ALA A 42 -2.68 -14.07 9.55
N SER A 43 -3.52 -15.02 9.16
CA SER A 43 -4.97 -14.98 9.34
C SER A 43 -5.36 -15.02 10.81
N GLU A 44 -4.66 -15.79 11.64
CA GLU A 44 -4.82 -15.86 13.10
C GLU A 44 -4.36 -14.56 13.77
N LEU A 45 -3.25 -13.95 13.32
CA LEU A 45 -2.85 -12.61 13.74
C LEU A 45 -3.87 -11.54 13.32
N ILE A 46 -4.44 -11.65 12.12
CA ILE A 46 -5.51 -10.78 11.62
C ILE A 46 -6.79 -11.00 12.44
N LEU A 47 -7.15 -12.25 12.77
CA LEU A 47 -8.30 -12.63 13.59
C LEU A 47 -8.15 -12.09 15.02
N GLN A 48 -6.94 -12.16 15.57
CA GLN A 48 -6.59 -11.58 16.87
C GLN A 48 -6.56 -10.04 16.83
N LYS A 49 -6.26 -9.42 15.67
CA LYS A 49 -6.39 -7.97 15.42
C LYS A 49 -7.77 -7.55 14.91
N LYS A 50 -8.70 -8.49 14.70
CA LYS A 50 -10.00 -8.27 14.04
C LYS A 50 -11.01 -7.61 14.95
N ASP A 51 -10.72 -7.53 16.24
CA ASP A 51 -11.49 -6.69 17.15
C ASP A 51 -11.25 -5.19 16.92
N ASP A 52 -10.36 -4.75 15.99
CA ASP A 52 -10.19 -3.29 15.77
C ASP A 52 -9.86 -2.72 14.36
N ASN A 53 -8.97 -3.25 13.50
CA ASN A 53 -8.29 -2.33 12.55
C ASN A 53 -8.28 -2.65 11.04
N GLY A 54 -9.35 -2.30 10.31
CA GLY A 54 -9.38 -1.71 8.93
C GLY A 54 -8.27 -1.93 7.86
N VAL A 55 -7.43 -2.97 7.90
CA VAL A 55 -6.24 -3.12 7.02
C VAL A 55 -6.20 -4.48 6.30
N PHE A 56 -5.49 -4.55 5.17
CA PHE A 56 -5.08 -5.75 4.47
C PHE A 56 -3.62 -6.09 4.82
N LEU A 57 -3.32 -7.37 5.03
CA LEU A 57 -1.94 -7.84 5.11
C LEU A 57 -1.44 -8.10 3.70
N GLY A 58 -0.57 -7.22 3.21
CA GLY A 58 0.09 -7.36 1.92
C GLY A 58 1.35 -8.24 1.97
N LYS A 59 1.92 -8.49 0.80
CA LYS A 59 3.25 -9.11 0.64
C LYS A 59 4.34 -8.25 1.28
N ASP A 60 5.54 -8.79 1.47
CA ASP A 60 6.73 -8.07 1.96
C ASP A 60 6.56 -7.33 3.31
N GLY A 61 5.58 -7.77 4.11
CA GLY A 61 5.30 -7.22 5.44
C GLY A 61 4.44 -5.96 5.45
N TYR A 62 3.78 -5.61 4.35
CA TYR A 62 2.93 -4.42 4.28
C TYR A 62 1.59 -4.61 5.02
N LEU A 63 1.16 -3.56 5.74
CA LEU A 63 -0.19 -3.38 6.27
C LEU A 63 -0.83 -2.23 5.50
N LEU A 64 -1.75 -2.57 4.59
CA LEU A 64 -2.37 -1.63 3.67
C LEU A 64 -3.78 -1.30 4.13
N GLN A 65 -4.06 -0.04 4.48
CA GLN A 65 -5.39 0.37 4.91
C GLN A 65 -6.44 0.09 3.84
N LYS A 66 -7.56 -0.51 4.24
CA LYS A 66 -8.69 -0.74 3.34
C LYS A 66 -9.23 0.60 2.88
N PRO A 67 -9.59 0.75 1.59
CA PRO A 67 -10.25 1.97 1.13
C PRO A 67 -11.53 2.18 1.92
N GLU A 68 -11.72 3.41 2.41
CA GLU A 68 -12.99 3.81 2.98
C GLU A 68 -14.02 4.06 1.88
N LYS A 69 -15.30 3.95 2.23
CA LYS A 69 -16.35 4.34 1.30
C LYS A 69 -16.31 5.85 1.10
N LEU A 70 -16.34 6.28 -0.16
CA LEU A 70 -16.42 7.69 -0.48
C LEU A 70 -17.70 8.31 0.10
N ASP A 71 -17.53 9.23 1.06
CA ASP A 71 -18.59 10.14 1.48
C ASP A 71 -18.69 11.29 0.48
N ARG A 72 -19.67 11.21 -0.42
CA ARG A 72 -19.92 12.23 -1.43
C ARG A 72 -20.32 13.57 -0.80
N ALA A 73 -21.12 13.57 0.26
CA ALA A 73 -21.55 14.82 0.88
C ALA A 73 -20.37 15.56 1.53
N LEU A 74 -19.45 14.81 2.16
CA LEU A 74 -18.21 15.37 2.69
C LEU A 74 -17.30 15.91 1.57
N LEU A 75 -17.15 15.16 0.48
CA LEU A 75 -16.37 15.59 -0.69
C LEU A 75 -16.92 16.92 -1.23
N GLU A 76 -18.22 17.02 -1.47
CA GLU A 76 -18.87 18.24 -1.98
C GLU A 76 -18.62 19.43 -1.06
N ARG A 77 -18.84 19.25 0.25
CA ARG A 77 -18.64 20.31 1.25
C ARG A 77 -17.18 20.79 1.28
N ASN A 78 -16.23 19.87 1.18
CA ASN A 78 -14.81 20.22 1.14
C ASN A 78 -14.44 20.96 -0.15
N MET A 79 -14.96 20.54 -1.31
CA MET A 79 -14.72 21.21 -2.58
C MET A 79 -15.26 22.64 -2.58
N GLU A 80 -16.47 22.85 -2.06
CA GLU A 80 -17.06 24.19 -1.93
C GLU A 80 -16.25 25.07 -0.98
N ALA A 81 -15.81 24.53 0.16
CA ALA A 81 -14.96 25.26 1.10
C ALA A 81 -13.61 25.67 0.48
N LEU A 82 -12.97 24.79 -0.29
CA LEU A 82 -11.73 25.07 -1.02
C LEU A 82 -11.94 26.16 -2.08
N ASN A 83 -13.04 26.10 -2.86
CA ASN A 83 -13.36 27.11 -3.85
C ASN A 83 -13.57 28.50 -3.19
N CYS A 84 -14.38 28.54 -2.12
CA CYS A 84 -14.59 29.77 -1.35
C CYS A 84 -13.30 30.32 -0.72
N PHE A 85 -12.38 29.45 -0.28
CA PHE A 85 -11.07 29.87 0.19
C PHE A 85 -10.24 30.47 -0.95
N CYS A 86 -10.15 29.76 -2.08
CA CYS A 86 -9.41 30.19 -3.27
C CYS A 86 -9.91 31.53 -3.81
N GLU A 87 -11.22 31.79 -3.79
CA GLU A 87 -11.79 33.06 -4.22
C GLU A 87 -11.40 34.23 -3.31
N ARG A 88 -11.41 34.02 -2.00
CA ARG A 88 -11.08 35.06 -1.01
C ARG A 88 -9.62 35.51 -1.02
N ILE A 89 -8.70 34.63 -1.39
CA ILE A 89 -7.25 34.93 -1.38
C ILE A 89 -6.72 35.40 -2.75
N HIS A 90 -7.61 35.73 -3.70
CA HIS A 90 -7.19 36.29 -4.98
C HIS A 90 -6.27 37.52 -4.78
N PRO A 91 -5.15 37.65 -5.53
CA PRO A 91 -4.67 36.83 -6.65
C PRO A 91 -3.64 35.75 -6.31
N VAL A 92 -3.56 35.28 -5.06
CA VAL A 92 -2.58 34.26 -4.65
C VAL A 92 -2.88 32.92 -5.36
N PRO A 93 -1.88 32.31 -6.05
CA PRO A 93 -2.04 30.99 -6.65
C PRO A 93 -2.31 29.91 -5.60
N VAL A 94 -3.23 28.99 -5.90
CA VAL A 94 -3.60 27.88 -5.01
C VAL A 94 -3.35 26.55 -5.70
N TYR A 95 -2.57 25.70 -5.04
CA TYR A 95 -2.27 24.36 -5.51
C TYR A 95 -2.86 23.33 -4.56
N PHE A 96 -3.45 22.27 -5.10
CA PHE A 96 -3.98 21.15 -4.32
C PHE A 96 -3.23 19.88 -4.72
N LEU A 97 -2.45 19.32 -3.80
CA LEU A 97 -1.76 18.04 -4.01
C LEU A 97 -2.62 16.89 -3.48
N LEU A 98 -3.04 15.99 -4.36
CA LEU A 98 -3.81 14.81 -3.98
C LEU A 98 -2.87 13.65 -3.69
N ALA A 99 -2.59 13.40 -2.41
CA ALA A 99 -1.73 12.31 -1.96
C ALA A 99 -2.48 10.97 -2.00
N PRO A 100 -2.04 9.97 -2.79
CA PRO A 100 -2.71 8.68 -2.85
C PRO A 100 -2.34 7.80 -1.65
N ASN A 101 -3.30 6.99 -1.20
CA ASN A 101 -3.06 5.97 -0.19
C ASN A 101 -2.22 4.82 -0.76
N ALA A 102 -1.38 4.20 0.08
CA ALA A 102 -0.51 3.09 -0.31
C ALA A 102 -1.25 1.95 -1.02
N VAL A 103 -2.49 1.67 -0.60
CA VAL A 103 -3.34 0.61 -1.14
C VAL A 103 -3.64 0.78 -2.64
N HIS A 104 -3.61 2.01 -3.17
CA HIS A 104 -3.85 2.30 -4.58
C HIS A 104 -2.57 2.33 -5.43
N ILE A 105 -1.39 2.44 -4.80
CA ILE A 105 -0.09 2.44 -5.47
C ILE A 105 0.54 1.03 -5.46
N LEU A 106 0.44 0.34 -4.32
CA LEU A 106 1.05 -0.98 -4.08
C LEU A 106 0.05 -2.12 -4.33
N VAL A 107 -0.72 -2.04 -5.43
CA VAL A 107 -1.80 -3.00 -5.73
C VAL A 107 -1.28 -4.43 -5.88
N ASP A 108 -0.06 -4.61 -6.39
CA ASP A 108 0.60 -5.91 -6.54
C ASP A 108 1.05 -6.54 -5.20
N ARG A 109 1.12 -5.74 -4.15
CA ARG A 109 1.38 -6.18 -2.77
C ARG A 109 0.10 -6.59 -2.05
N LEU A 110 -1.09 -6.33 -2.60
CA LEU A 110 -2.35 -6.78 -2.00
C LEU A 110 -2.52 -8.31 -2.09
N PRO A 111 -3.27 -8.91 -1.15
CA PRO A 111 -3.81 -10.25 -1.32
C PRO A 111 -4.63 -10.36 -2.62
N PRO A 112 -4.62 -11.52 -3.30
CA PRO A 112 -5.35 -11.70 -4.56
C PRO A 112 -6.84 -11.32 -4.50
N PHE A 113 -7.51 -11.56 -3.37
CA PHE A 113 -8.92 -11.22 -3.18
C PHE A 113 -9.18 -9.71 -2.93
N ALA A 114 -8.15 -8.94 -2.56
CA ALA A 114 -8.28 -7.53 -2.19
C ALA A 114 -8.07 -6.59 -3.39
N ALA A 115 -7.32 -7.01 -4.41
CA ALA A 115 -7.05 -6.20 -5.60
C ALA A 115 -8.33 -5.80 -6.37
N ALA A 116 -9.35 -6.66 -6.39
CA ALA A 116 -10.65 -6.34 -7.00
C ALA A 116 -11.48 -5.34 -6.16
N ALA A 117 -11.21 -5.25 -4.84
CA ALA A 117 -11.96 -4.36 -3.94
C ALA A 117 -11.45 -2.90 -3.99
N THR A 118 -10.26 -2.67 -4.53
CA THR A 118 -9.62 -1.34 -4.56
C THR A 118 -9.97 -0.51 -5.80
N ASP A 119 -10.57 -1.12 -6.82
CA ASP A 119 -10.86 -0.49 -8.12
C ASP A 119 -12.05 0.49 -8.06
N THR A 120 -12.89 0.40 -7.02
CA THR A 120 -14.18 1.13 -6.94
C THR A 120 -14.08 2.51 -6.27
N ALA A 121 -12.89 2.95 -5.85
CA ALA A 121 -12.72 4.11 -4.98
C ALA A 121 -11.80 5.22 -5.53
N ASP A 122 -11.49 5.23 -6.84
CA ASP A 122 -10.62 6.27 -7.40
C ASP A 122 -11.34 7.64 -7.47
N ILE A 123 -10.97 8.54 -6.55
CA ILE A 123 -11.53 9.89 -6.45
C ILE A 123 -10.88 10.88 -7.42
N ARG A 124 -9.75 10.54 -8.05
CA ARG A 124 -8.95 11.48 -8.85
C ARG A 124 -9.75 12.10 -10.00
N PRO A 125 -10.52 11.34 -10.81
CA PRO A 125 -11.30 11.93 -11.89
C PRO A 125 -12.38 12.90 -11.39
N LEU A 126 -12.98 12.60 -10.22
CA LEU A 126 -13.98 13.48 -9.61
C LEU A 126 -13.33 14.79 -9.17
N VAL A 127 -12.20 14.72 -8.45
CA VAL A 127 -11.45 15.89 -7.98
C VAL A 127 -10.96 16.74 -9.15
N ALA A 128 -10.38 16.12 -10.18
CA ALA A 128 -9.94 16.81 -11.39
C ALA A 128 -11.10 17.53 -12.11
N GLY A 129 -12.25 16.86 -12.23
CA GLY A 129 -13.45 17.46 -12.80
C GLY A 129 -13.92 18.69 -12.02
N ARG A 130 -13.86 18.66 -10.68
CA ARG A 130 -14.25 19.80 -9.85
C ARG A 130 -13.30 20.97 -9.94
N PHE A 131 -12.00 20.72 -10.05
CA PHE A 131 -11.03 21.81 -10.16
C PHE A 131 -10.94 22.42 -11.55
N SER A 132 -11.45 21.74 -12.60
CA SER A 132 -11.44 22.25 -13.99
C SER A 132 -12.13 23.60 -14.19
N THR A 133 -13.04 23.98 -13.30
CA THR A 133 -13.79 25.26 -13.34
C THR A 133 -13.36 26.25 -12.24
N THR A 134 -12.31 25.92 -11.48
CA THR A 134 -11.81 26.73 -10.36
C THR A 134 -10.44 27.30 -10.68
N ARG A 135 -9.93 28.20 -9.83
CA ARG A 135 -8.54 28.69 -9.90
C ARG A 135 -7.54 27.81 -9.15
N ILE A 136 -7.97 26.64 -8.69
CA ILE A 136 -7.12 25.67 -7.97
C ILE A 136 -6.40 24.81 -9.00
N THR A 137 -5.07 24.77 -8.94
CA THR A 137 -4.26 23.87 -9.75
C THR A 137 -4.09 22.53 -9.05
N LEU A 138 -4.61 21.45 -9.64
CA LEU A 138 -4.42 20.10 -9.14
C LEU A 138 -3.01 19.60 -9.44
N ILE A 139 -2.30 19.14 -8.40
CA ILE A 139 -1.04 18.39 -8.51
C ILE A 139 -1.37 16.92 -8.27
N ASP A 140 -1.55 16.15 -9.35
CA ASP A 140 -1.71 14.70 -9.29
C ASP A 140 -0.34 14.01 -9.29
N VAL A 141 -0.05 13.28 -8.21
CA VAL A 141 1.22 12.55 -8.02
C VAL A 141 1.05 11.03 -8.17
N TYR A 142 -0.14 10.54 -8.53
CA TYR A 142 -0.44 9.11 -8.62
C TYR A 142 0.48 8.38 -9.60
N GLN A 143 0.64 8.90 -10.81
CA GLN A 143 1.50 8.29 -11.83
C GLN A 143 2.98 8.37 -11.44
N THR A 144 3.40 9.50 -10.85
CA THR A 144 4.76 9.65 -10.32
C THR A 144 5.07 8.55 -9.30
N LEU A 145 4.19 8.36 -8.30
CA LEU A 145 4.41 7.35 -7.26
C LEU A 145 4.28 5.93 -7.81
N THR A 146 3.38 5.68 -8.76
CA THR A 146 3.24 4.37 -9.43
C THR A 146 4.51 3.99 -10.20
N ALA A 147 5.17 4.95 -10.85
CA ALA A 147 6.44 4.71 -11.55
C ALA A 147 7.57 4.28 -10.59
N HIS A 148 7.50 4.69 -9.32
CA HIS A 148 8.48 4.36 -8.28
C HIS A 148 8.00 3.30 -7.29
N LYS A 149 6.92 2.56 -7.59
CA LYS A 149 6.27 1.62 -6.66
C LYS A 149 7.14 0.43 -6.23
N GLU A 150 8.15 0.08 -7.01
CA GLU A 150 9.11 -0.98 -6.65
C GLU A 150 10.17 -0.51 -5.64
N GLU A 151 10.24 0.80 -5.39
CA GLU A 151 11.12 1.39 -4.39
C GLU A 151 10.41 1.50 -3.02
N TYR A 152 11.19 1.73 -1.96
CA TYR A 152 10.63 1.85 -0.61
C TYR A 152 10.00 3.23 -0.37
N ILE A 153 8.86 3.48 -1.02
CA ILE A 153 8.16 4.78 -1.05
C ILE A 153 6.97 4.89 -0.06
N TYR A 154 6.54 3.79 0.55
CA TYR A 154 5.59 3.75 1.67
C TYR A 154 6.15 2.93 2.83
N TYR A 155 5.82 3.31 4.05
CA TYR A 155 6.18 2.50 5.21
C TYR A 155 5.43 1.17 5.17
N ARG A 156 6.02 0.12 5.75
CA ARG A 156 5.40 -1.22 5.76
C ARG A 156 4.19 -1.27 6.68
N THR A 157 4.28 -0.64 7.84
CA THR A 157 3.29 -0.75 8.91
C THR A 157 2.59 0.57 9.21
N ASP A 158 2.82 1.59 8.39
CA ASP A 158 2.23 2.92 8.51
C ASP A 158 1.68 3.33 7.14
N HIS A 159 0.57 4.07 7.12
CA HIS A 159 -0.16 4.40 5.90
C HIS A 159 0.49 5.54 5.09
N HIS A 160 1.42 6.28 5.69
CA HIS A 160 2.12 7.38 5.04
C HIS A 160 3.22 6.90 4.09
N TRP A 161 3.53 7.75 3.11
CA TRP A 161 4.74 7.61 2.31
C TRP A 161 6.01 7.69 3.19
N THR A 162 7.10 7.10 2.71
CA THR A 162 8.43 7.37 3.27
C THR A 162 8.89 8.76 2.84
N THR A 163 9.99 9.25 3.41
CA THR A 163 10.63 10.48 2.92
C THR A 163 10.95 10.41 1.42
N LYS A 164 11.29 9.23 0.91
CA LYS A 164 11.55 9.03 -0.52
C LYS A 164 10.28 9.18 -1.36
N GLY A 165 9.16 8.59 -0.92
CA GLY A 165 7.86 8.80 -1.58
C GLY A 165 7.42 10.26 -1.57
N ALA A 166 7.55 10.92 -0.41
CA ALA A 166 7.27 12.35 -0.27
C ALA A 166 8.17 13.22 -1.18
N TYR A 167 9.44 12.83 -1.37
CA TYR A 167 10.37 13.53 -2.24
C TYR A 167 9.91 13.53 -3.70
N TYR A 168 9.42 12.40 -4.23
CA TYR A 168 8.87 12.35 -5.59
C TYR A 168 7.62 13.24 -5.75
N ALA A 169 6.75 13.28 -4.74
CA ALA A 169 5.60 14.18 -4.74
C ALA A 169 6.04 15.66 -4.68
N TYR A 170 7.07 15.97 -3.88
CA TYR A 170 7.69 17.30 -3.81
C TYR A 170 8.28 17.73 -5.16
N GLN A 171 9.03 16.87 -5.84
CA GLN A 171 9.59 17.17 -7.17
C GLN A 171 8.48 17.51 -8.17
N LYS A 172 7.39 16.72 -8.16
CA LYS A 172 6.23 16.99 -9.02
C LYS A 172 5.56 18.32 -8.67
N ALA A 173 5.44 18.63 -7.38
CA ALA A 173 4.88 19.90 -6.94
C ALA A 173 5.75 21.10 -7.34
N ALA A 174 7.07 20.99 -7.17
CA ALA A 174 8.04 22.01 -7.54
C ALA A 174 7.95 22.37 -9.04
N GLU A 175 7.90 21.34 -9.90
CA GLU A 175 7.69 21.50 -11.34
C GLU A 175 6.40 22.28 -11.64
N GLN A 176 5.28 21.91 -11.04
CA GLN A 176 3.98 22.56 -11.26
C GLN A 176 3.90 23.98 -10.69
N MET A 177 4.64 24.24 -9.61
CA MET A 177 4.72 25.55 -8.96
C MET A 177 5.80 26.46 -9.56
N GLY A 178 6.59 25.97 -10.51
CA GLY A 178 7.59 26.75 -11.23
C GLY A 178 8.87 27.04 -10.43
N PHE A 179 9.25 26.15 -9.51
CA PHE A 179 10.54 26.25 -8.81
C PHE A 179 11.35 24.96 -8.93
N GLU A 180 12.67 25.08 -8.76
CA GLU A 180 13.58 23.94 -8.83
C GLU A 180 13.56 23.15 -7.52
N ALA A 181 13.31 21.85 -7.62
CA ALA A 181 13.37 20.96 -6.47
C ALA A 181 14.83 20.79 -6.02
N LEU A 182 15.07 20.86 -4.71
CA LEU A 182 16.37 20.52 -4.15
C LEU A 182 16.71 19.05 -4.43
N ASP A 183 18.00 18.77 -4.63
CA ASP A 183 18.47 17.40 -4.73
C ASP A 183 18.26 16.68 -3.39
N LEU A 184 17.99 15.38 -3.44
CA LEU A 184 17.77 14.58 -2.23
C LEU A 184 19.00 14.61 -1.31
N ASN A 185 20.21 14.76 -1.85
CA ASN A 185 21.46 14.85 -1.08
C ASN A 185 21.62 16.19 -0.36
N ASP A 186 20.96 17.25 -0.84
CA ASP A 186 20.95 18.56 -0.18
C ASP A 186 19.99 18.61 1.01
N LEU A 187 19.06 17.64 1.07
CA LEU A 187 18.16 17.48 2.20
C LEU A 187 18.89 16.79 3.37
N LYS A 188 18.98 17.48 4.51
CA LYS A 188 19.55 16.92 5.75
C LYS A 188 18.60 15.89 6.36
N LEU A 189 18.59 14.68 5.81
CA LEU A 189 17.85 13.54 6.34
C LEU A 189 18.52 13.05 7.63
N ARG A 190 17.87 13.28 8.78
CA ARG A 190 18.27 12.62 10.03
C ARG A 190 17.86 11.16 9.92
N LYS A 191 18.84 10.26 9.93
CA LYS A 191 18.63 8.81 10.06
C LYS A 191 18.15 8.46 11.46
#